data_AF-A0A7Z9R199-F1
#
_entry.id   AF-A0A7Z9R199-F1
#
_cell.length_a   1.000
_cell.length_b   1.000
_cell.length_c   1.000
_cell.angle_alpha   90.00
_cell.angle_beta   90.00
_cell.angle_gamma   90.00
#
_symmetry.space_group_name_H-M   'P 1'
#
loop_
_entity.id
_entity.type
_entity.pdbx_description
1 polymer ?
#
loop_
_entity_poly.entity_id
_entity_poly.type
_entity_poly.pdbx_seq_one_letter_code
_entity_poly.pdbx_strand_id
1 'polypeptide(L)' 'KKECIRKKALLDQDHAKIIIGSYIAFYNNQRLHSANAYITPADQLAGRDNKIHEEYSKSFENIIN' A
#
# COMPACT_ATOMS: atom_id res chain seq x y z
N LYS A 1 -4.54 16.56 11.33
CA LYS A 1 -3.93 15.28 11.79
C LYS A 1 -5.01 14.47 12.51
N LYS A 2 -5.66 13.53 11.83
CA LYS A 2 -6.81 12.74 12.35
C LYS A 2 -6.45 11.27 12.63
N GLU A 3 -5.18 10.99 12.83
CA GLU A 3 -4.71 9.67 13.24
C GLU A 3 -4.45 9.72 14.73
N CYS A 4 -5.47 9.49 15.54
CA CYS A 4 -5.24 9.14 16.93
C CYS A 4 -6.30 8.13 17.35
N ILE A 5 -5.78 6.95 17.71
CA ILE A 5 -6.48 5.77 18.23
C ILE A 5 -7.26 4.98 17.16
N ARG A 6 -6.75 3.77 16.84
CA ARG A 6 -7.51 2.75 16.12
C ARG A 6 -8.78 2.46 16.93
N LYS A 7 -9.95 2.83 16.38
CA LYS A 7 -11.25 2.61 17.05
C LYS A 7 -11.68 1.15 17.17
N LYS A 8 -10.98 0.21 16.52
CA LYS A 8 -11.28 -1.22 16.66
C LYS A 8 -10.58 -1.76 17.91
N ALA A 9 -11.33 -1.83 19.01
CA ALA A 9 -10.92 -2.61 20.16
C ALA A 9 -10.66 -4.06 19.73
N LEU A 10 -9.52 -4.62 20.16
CA LEU A 10 -9.21 -6.03 19.96
C LEU A 10 -10.02 -6.81 21.01
N LEU A 11 -11.14 -7.37 20.59
CA LEU A 11 -12.14 -7.99 21.48
C LEU A 11 -11.67 -9.33 22.04
N ASP A 12 -10.96 -10.10 21.22
CA ASP A 12 -10.34 -11.39 21.55
C ASP A 12 -9.14 -11.65 20.63
N GLN A 13 -8.44 -12.77 20.84
CA GLN A 13 -7.22 -13.10 20.10
C GLN A 13 -7.48 -13.29 18.59
N ASP A 14 -8.61 -13.90 18.22
CA ASP A 14 -8.90 -14.20 16.82
C ASP A 14 -9.33 -12.94 16.07
N HIS A 15 -10.14 -12.10 16.70
CA HIS A 15 -10.45 -10.77 16.19
C HIS A 15 -9.19 -9.92 16.04
N ALA A 16 -8.23 -10.04 16.96
CA ALA A 16 -6.95 -9.34 16.86
C ALA A 16 -6.14 -9.79 15.64
N LYS A 17 -6.03 -11.11 15.40
CA LYS A 17 -5.36 -11.66 14.21
C LYS A 17 -5.99 -11.13 12.92
N ILE A 18 -7.32 -11.07 12.85
CA ILE A 18 -8.04 -10.54 11.67
C ILE A 18 -7.69 -9.08 11.43
N ILE A 19 -7.76 -8.23 12.46
CA ILE A 19 -7.49 -6.79 12.32
C ILE A 19 -6.04 -6.54 11.91
N ILE A 20 -5.09 -7.21 12.57
CA ILE A 20 -3.66 -7.06 12.28
C ILE A 20 -3.34 -7.60 10.89
N GLY A 21 -3.82 -8.80 10.55
CA GLY A 21 -3.62 -9.42 9.24
C GLY A 21 -4.15 -8.54 8.11
N SER A 22 -5.35 -7.98 8.29
CA SER A 22 -5.94 -7.03 7.33
C SER A 22 -5.08 -5.79 7.15
N TYR A 23 -4.51 -5.26 8.24
CA TYR A 23 -3.61 -4.11 8.14
C TYR A 23 -2.29 -4.43 7.45
N ILE A 24 -1.69 -5.59 7.74
CA ILE A 24 -0.45 -6.04 7.08
C ILE A 24 -0.70 -6.20 5.58
N ALA A 25 -1.81 -6.85 5.19
CA ALA A 25 -2.19 -7.03 3.80
C ALA A 25 -2.34 -5.69 3.07
N PHE A 26 -3.03 -4.72 3.68
CA PHE A 26 -3.16 -3.36 3.16
C PHE A 26 -1.79 -2.66 3.04
N TYR A 27 -0.99 -2.69 4.11
CA TYR A 27 0.30 -2.01 4.14
C TYR A 27 1.24 -2.53 3.05
N ASN A 28 1.33 -3.84 2.90
CA ASN A 28 2.25 -4.46 1.94
C ASN A 28 1.82 -4.29 0.49
N ASN A 29 0.51 -4.37 0.21
CA ASN A 29 0.03 -4.51 -1.17
C ASN A 29 -0.75 -3.30 -1.71
N GLN A 30 -1.08 -2.31 -0.88
CA GLN A 30 -1.94 -1.19 -1.31
C GLN A 30 -1.41 0.18 -0.87
N ARG A 31 -0.62 0.25 0.19
CA ARG A 31 -0.11 1.53 0.68
C ARG A 31 0.87 2.13 -0.32
N LEU A 32 0.52 3.29 -0.87
CA LEU A 32 1.41 4.13 -1.65
C LEU A 32 1.93 5.28 -0.79
N HIS A 33 3.22 5.60 -0.93
CA HIS A 33 3.84 6.74 -0.25
C HIS A 33 4.92 7.35 -1.14
N SER A 34 5.05 8.67 -1.12
CA SER A 34 6.13 9.41 -1.78
C SER A 34 7.55 8.91 -1.47
N ALA A 35 7.81 8.45 -0.24
CA ALA A 35 9.12 7.88 0.14
C ALA A 35 9.45 6.57 -0.62
N ASN A 36 8.43 5.86 -1.08
CA ASN A 36 8.56 4.64 -1.89
C ASN A 36 8.21 4.91 -3.36
N ALA A 37 8.37 6.15 -3.82
CA ALA A 37 8.05 6.57 -5.20
C ALA A 37 6.62 6.20 -5.66
N TYR A 38 5.65 6.13 -4.73
CA TYR A 38 4.28 5.67 -5.03
C TYR A 38 4.20 4.23 -5.57
N ILE A 39 5.12 3.35 -5.15
CA ILE A 39 5.06 1.90 -5.36
C ILE A 39 4.69 1.20 -4.03
N THR A 40 4.01 0.06 -4.11
CA THR A 40 3.67 -0.73 -2.92
C THR A 40 4.93 -1.37 -2.32
N PRO A 41 5.00 -1.58 -0.99
CA PRO A 41 6.15 -2.27 -0.39
C PRO A 41 6.42 -3.66 -0.98
N ALA A 42 5.38 -4.41 -1.34
CA ALA A 42 5.53 -5.73 -1.96
C ALA A 42 6.16 -5.65 -3.36
N ASP A 43 5.73 -4.68 -4.18
CA ASP A 43 6.31 -4.44 -5.51
C ASP A 43 7.78 -4.00 -5.44
N GLN A 44 8.09 -3.13 -4.47
CA GLN A 44 9.45 -2.68 -4.24
C GLN A 44 10.36 -3.85 -3.81
N LEU A 45 9.89 -4.70 -2.90
CA LEU A 45 10.64 -5.89 -2.46
C LEU A 45 10.81 -6.91 -3.61
N ALA A 46 9.84 -6.98 -4.52
CA ALA A 46 9.91 -7.80 -5.72
C ALA A 46 10.76 -7.17 -6.85
N GLY A 47 11.34 -5.98 -6.66
CA GLY A 47 12.15 -5.29 -7.67
C GLY A 47 11.36 -4.90 -8.94
N ARG A 48 10.06 -4.63 -8.81
CA ARG A 48 9.18 -4.27 -9.94
C ARG A 48 9.10 -2.77 -10.21
N ASP A 49 9.88 -1.98 -9.48
CA ASP A 49 9.89 -0.52 -9.51
C ASP A 49 10.02 0.07 -10.91
N ASN A 50 11.07 -0.32 -11.66
CA ASN A 50 11.31 0.23 -12.99
C ASN A 50 10.18 -0.07 -13.97
N LYS A 51 9.65 -1.29 -13.95
CA LYS A 51 8.57 -1.72 -14.84
C LYS A 51 7.28 -0.95 -14.57
N ILE A 52 6.93 -0.80 -13.29
CA ILE A 52 5.72 -0.08 -12.86
C ILE A 52 5.82 1.39 -13.27
N HIS A 53 6.98 2.02 -13.07
CA HIS A 53 7.19 3.40 -13.50
C HIS A 53 7.09 3.58 -15.01
N GLU A 54 7.64 2.67 -15.79
CA GLU A 54 7.53 2.72 -17.25
C GLU A 54 6.07 2.62 -17.72
N GLU A 55 5.29 1.73 -17.11
CA GLU A 55 3.85 1.60 -17.39
C GLU A 55 3.08 2.88 -17.04
N TYR A 56 3.38 3.51 -15.90
CA TYR A 56 2.77 4.78 -15.52
C TYR A 56 3.13 5.94 -16.46
N SER A 57 4.40 6.05 -16.87
CA SER A 57 4.83 7.06 -17.83
C SER A 57 4.09 6.93 -19.15
N LYS A 58 3.98 5.71 -19.70
CA LYS A 58 3.21 5.44 -20.93
C LYS A 58 1.74 5.78 -20.78
N SER A 59 1.14 5.41 -19.65
CA SER A 59 -0.26 5.75 -19.38
C SER A 59 -0.47 7.26 -19.32
N PHE A 60 0.47 8.00 -18.74
CA PHE A 60 0.39 9.45 -18.64
C PHE A 60 0.52 10.14 -20.00
N GLU A 61 1.47 9.69 -20.83
CA GLU A 61 1.62 10.16 -22.22
C GLU A 61 0.35 9.93 -23.05
N ASN A 62 -0.31 8.78 -22.90
CA ASN A 62 -1.57 8.47 -23.58
C ASN A 62 -2.75 9.33 -23.14
N ILE A 63 -2.73 9.89 -21.92
CA ILE A 63 -3.80 10.78 -21.43
C ILE A 63 -3.64 12.20 -21.98
N ILE A 64 -2.40 12.60 -22.33
CA ILE A 64 -2.08 13.95 -22.76
C ILE A 64 -2.21 14.14 -24.28
N ASN A 65 -2.09 13.06 -25.06
CA ASN A 65 -2.30 13.06 -26.51
C ASN A 65 -3.77 12.85 -26.88
#